data_AF-A0A1A9QCC1-F1
#
_entry.id   AF-A0A1A9QCC1-F1
#
_cell.length_a   1.000
_cell.length_b   1.000
_cell.length_c   1.000
_cell.angle_alpha   90.00
_cell.angle_beta   90.00
_cell.angle_gamma   90.00
#
_symmetry.space_group_name_H-M   'P 1'
#
loop_
_entity.id
_entity.type
_entity.pdbx_description
1 polymer ?
#
loop_
_entity_poly.entity_id
_entity_poly.type
_entity_poly.pdbx_seq_one_letter_code
_entity_poly.pdbx_strand_id
1 'polypeptide(L)' 'MPNILSNTKSLKKDKARRLVRISCKKKLKRVVVQSLEKKDISEVYKTLDSQLAKGIIKKNKCNRLKSRYAIKLNNLS' A
#
# COMPACT_ATOMS: atom_id res chain seq x y z
N MET A 1 19.85 -19.17 25.55
CA MET A 1 19.32 -20.17 24.59
C MET A 1 18.49 -19.46 23.52
N PRO A 2 18.67 -19.72 22.22
CA PRO A 2 17.76 -19.21 21.20
C PRO A 2 16.37 -19.84 21.39
N ASN A 3 15.33 -19.01 21.37
CA ASN A 3 13.95 -19.47 21.57
C ASN A 3 13.36 -19.99 20.26
N ILE A 4 13.70 -21.24 19.92
CA ILE A 4 13.43 -21.88 18.62
C ILE A 4 11.92 -21.91 18.33
N LEU A 5 11.08 -22.21 19.33
CA LEU A 5 9.62 -22.30 19.18
C LEU A 5 8.96 -20.94 18.98
N SER A 6 9.42 -19.88 19.65
CA SER A 6 8.89 -18.53 19.41
C SER A 6 9.31 -18.00 18.04
N ASN A 7 10.53 -18.33 17.59
CA ASN A 7 11.07 -17.86 16.33
C ASN A 7 10.33 -18.45 15.13
N THR A 8 9.99 -19.74 15.16
CA THR A 8 9.20 -20.39 14.09
C THR A 8 7.79 -19.80 13.99
N LYS A 9 7.15 -19.51 15.13
CA LYS A 9 5.83 -18.83 15.17
C LYS A 9 5.90 -17.42 14.57
N SER A 10 6.92 -16.64 14.94
CA SER A 10 7.13 -15.30 14.39
C SER A 10 7.37 -15.35 12.88
N LEU A 11 8.21 -16.27 12.40
CA LEU A 11 8.48 -16.47 10.98
C LEU A 11 7.20 -16.80 10.18
N LYS A 12 6.33 -17.67 10.73
CA LYS A 12 5.03 -18.00 10.10
C LYS A 12 4.15 -16.76 9.98
N LYS A 13 4.05 -15.94 11.04
CA LYS A 13 3.29 -14.68 11.02
C LYS A 13 3.87 -13.67 10.03
N ASP A 14 5.19 -13.58 9.93
CA ASP A 14 5.87 -12.66 9.00
C ASP A 14 5.67 -13.03 7.55
N LYS A 15 5.71 -14.33 7.22
CA LYS A 15 5.37 -14.82 5.87
C LYS A 15 3.95 -14.40 5.48
N ALA A 16 2.97 -14.60 6.37
CA ALA A 16 1.59 -14.18 6.11
C ALA A 16 1.46 -12.66 5.92
N ARG A 17 2.07 -11.86 6.81
CA ARG A 17 2.10 -10.38 6.70
C ARG A 17 2.77 -9.93 5.40
N ARG A 18 3.84 -10.60 4.97
CA ARG A 18 4.54 -10.30 3.71
C ARG A 18 3.65 -10.51 2.49
N LEU A 19 2.89 -11.60 2.43
CA LEU A 19 1.96 -11.87 1.32
C LEU A 19 0.90 -10.77 1.20
N VAL A 20 0.29 -10.37 2.33
CA VAL A 20 -0.68 -9.27 2.38
C VAL A 20 -0.06 -7.98 1.86
N ARG A 21 1.15 -7.62 2.31
CA ARG A 21 1.86 -6.42 1.84
C ARG A 21 2.13 -6.45 0.33
N ILE A 22 2.56 -7.60 -0.21
CA ILE A 22 2.79 -7.77 -1.65
C ILE A 22 1.49 -7.57 -2.43
N SER A 23 0.40 -8.20 -1.98
CA SER A 23 -0.92 -8.07 -2.64
C SER A 23 -1.40 -6.62 -2.67
N CYS A 24 -1.27 -5.88 -1.56
CA CYS A 24 -1.65 -4.48 -1.47
C CYS A 24 -0.79 -3.59 -2.37
N LYS A 25 0.53 -3.86 -2.44
CA LYS A 25 1.44 -3.17 -3.38
C LYS A 25 1.04 -3.41 -4.84
N LYS A 26 0.73 -4.66 -5.21
CA LYS A 26 0.27 -5.01 -6.57
C LYS A 26 -1.09 -4.37 -6.88
N LYS A 27 -2.03 -4.34 -5.93
CA LYS A 27 -3.32 -3.65 -6.07
C LYS A 27 -3.13 -2.16 -6.31
N LEU A 28 -2.34 -1.48 -5.47
CA LEU A 28 -2.08 -0.04 -5.60
C LEU A 28 -1.51 0.32 -6.97
N LYS A 29 -0.53 -0.46 -7.47
CA LYS A 29 0.02 -0.25 -8.82
C LYS A 29 -1.07 -0.30 -9.89
N ARG A 30 -1.95 -1.31 -9.86
CA ARG A 30 -3.05 -1.45 -10.83
C ARG A 30 -4.03 -0.28 -10.76
N VAL A 31 -4.45 0.10 -9.55
CA VAL A 31 -5.37 1.22 -9.32
C VAL A 31 -4.78 2.54 -9.83
N VAL A 32 -3.48 2.78 -9.60
CA VAL A 32 -2.80 3.99 -10.09
C VAL A 32 -2.78 4.04 -11.62
N VAL A 33 -2.55 2.92 -12.31
CA VAL A 33 -2.58 2.86 -13.78
C VAL A 33 -3.99 3.19 -14.29
N GLN A 34 -5.02 2.54 -13.73
CA GLN A 34 -6.42 2.78 -14.09
C GLN A 34 -6.86 4.22 -13.80
N SER A 35 -6.37 4.80 -12.71
CA SER A 35 -6.64 6.19 -12.32
C SER A 35 -6.12 7.20 -13.34
N LEU A 36 -4.95 6.92 -13.94
CA LEU A 36 -4.38 7.77 -14.99
C LEU A 36 -5.20 7.69 -16.28
N GLU A 37 -5.68 6.49 -16.66
CA GLU A 37 -6.53 6.29 -17.83
C GLU A 37 -7.88 7.00 -17.69
N LYS A 38 -8.51 6.89 -16.50
CA LYS A 38 -9.84 7.45 -16.21
C LYS A 38 -9.81 8.92 -15.81
N LYS A 39 -8.64 9.51 -15.62
CA LYS A 39 -8.45 10.84 -15.02
C LYS A 39 -9.17 11.03 -13.67
N ASP A 40 -9.31 9.96 -12.88
CA ASP A 40 -9.98 9.97 -11.56
C ASP A 40 -9.06 9.44 -10.46
N ILE A 41 -8.81 10.24 -9.42
CA ILE A 41 -7.93 9.91 -8.29
C ILE A 41 -8.63 9.24 -7.10
N SER A 42 -9.97 9.22 -7.09
CA SER A 42 -10.78 8.80 -5.92
C SER A 42 -10.40 7.41 -5.40
N GLU A 43 -10.28 6.43 -6.31
CA GLU A 43 -9.97 5.04 -5.93
C GLU A 43 -8.53 4.88 -5.40
N VAL A 44 -7.60 5.71 -5.87
CA VAL A 44 -6.22 5.75 -5.34
C VAL A 44 -6.24 6.22 -3.89
N TYR A 45 -7.01 7.26 -3.57
CA TYR A 45 -7.11 7.80 -2.22
C TYR A 45 -7.77 6.80 -1.27
N LYS A 46 -8.90 6.19 -1.66
CA LYS A 46 -9.56 5.13 -0.89
C LYS A 46 -8.61 3.96 -0.61
N THR A 47 -7.84 3.55 -1.62
CA THR A 47 -6.87 2.46 -1.48
C THR A 47 -5.74 2.83 -0.51
N LEU A 48 -5.22 4.05 -0.57
CA LEU A 48 -4.17 4.52 0.33
C LEU A 48 -4.65 4.62 1.79
N ASP A 49 -5.85 5.14 2.01
CA ASP A 49 -6.42 5.26 3.36
C ASP A 49 -6.73 3.89 3.97
N SER A 50 -7.21 2.93 3.16
CA SER A 50 -7.36 1.54 3.60
C SER A 50 -6.03 0.91 4.03
N GLN A 51 -4.94 1.19 3.30
CA GLN A 51 -3.60 0.70 3.66
C GLN A 51 -3.04 1.38 4.91
N LEU A 52 -3.37 2.65 5.13
CA LEU A 52 -3.02 3.37 6.34
C LEU A 52 -3.75 2.78 7.56
N ALA A 53 -5.06 2.58 7.47
CA ALA A 53 -5.88 1.98 8.53
C ALA A 53 -5.39 0.57 8.93
N LYS A 54 -4.94 -0.23 7.94
CA LYS A 54 -4.39 -1.58 8.16
C LYS A 54 -2.94 -1.57 8.67
N GLY A 55 -2.32 -0.41 8.88
CA GLY A 55 -0.92 -0.30 9.31
C GLY A 55 0.10 -0.79 8.28
N ILE A 56 -0.30 -0.92 7.00
CA ILE A 56 0.57 -1.36 5.90
C ILE A 56 1.53 -0.22 5.50
N ILE A 57 1.03 1.01 5.50
CA ILE A 57 1.81 2.23 5.27
C ILE A 57 1.63 3.20 6.43
N LYS A 58 2.63 4.07 6.63
CA LYS A 58 2.59 5.13 7.65
C LYS A 58 1.91 6.39 7.11
N LYS A 59 1.38 7.23 8.00
CA LYS A 59 0.67 8.48 7.67
C LYS A 59 1.47 9.37 6.70
N ASN A 60 2.74 9.61 6.99
CA ASN A 60 3.60 10.46 6.15
C ASN A 60 3.80 9.88 4.75
N LYS A 61 3.92 8.55 4.64
CA LYS A 61 4.00 7.87 3.35
C LYS A 61 2.69 7.97 2.58
N CYS A 62 1.55 7.81 3.26
CA CYS A 62 0.23 7.98 2.66
C CYS A 62 0.07 9.39 2.06
N ASN A 63 0.31 10.42 2.87
CA ASN A 63 0.18 11.83 2.45
C ASN A 63 1.11 12.17 1.28
N ARG A 64 2.38 11.73 1.35
CA ARG A 64 3.33 11.93 0.25
C ARG A 64 2.88 11.26 -1.05
N LEU A 65 2.29 10.06 -0.97
CA LEU A 65 1.78 9.37 -2.15
C LEU A 65 0.54 10.06 -2.72
N LYS A 66 -0.40 10.50 -1.87
CA LYS A 66 -1.57 11.29 -2.30
C LYS A 66 -1.16 12.54 -3.07
N SER A 67 -0.22 13.31 -2.53
CA SER A 67 0.32 14.52 -3.17
C SER A 67 0.98 14.20 -4.51
N ARG A 68 1.89 13.21 -4.57
CA ARG A 68 2.59 12.83 -5.81
C ARG A 68 1.64 12.37 -6.90
N TYR A 69 0.62 11.57 -6.56
CA TYR A 69 -0.33 11.09 -7.56
C TYR A 69 -1.28 12.19 -8.05
N ALA A 70 -1.65 13.15 -7.20
CA ALA A 70 -2.42 14.31 -7.62
C ALA A 70 -1.64 15.18 -8.61
N ILE A 71 -0.39 15.51 -8.28
CA ILE A 71 0.49 16.28 -9.17
C ILE A 71 0.65 15.55 -10.51
N LYS A 72 0.88 14.23 -10.47
CA LYS A 72 1.03 13.44 -11.69
C LYS A 72 -0.23 13.47 -12.57
N LEU A 73 -1.41 13.41 -11.97
CA LEU A 73 -2.68 13.45 -12.70
C LEU A 73 -2.91 14.82 -13.34
N ASN A 74 -2.64 15.90 -12.59
CA ASN A 74 -2.79 17.27 -13.08
C ASN A 74 -1.81 17.58 -14.22
N ASN A 75 -0.57 17.09 -14.15
CA ASN A 75 0.41 17.29 -15.21
C ASN A 75 0.11 16.49 -16.50
N LEU A 76 -0.79 15.50 -16.41
CA LEU A 76 -1.23 14.70 -17.55
C LEU A 76 -2.53 15.23 -18.18
N SER A 77 -3.19 16.18 -17.51
CA SER A 77 -4.46 16.78 -17.90
C SER A 77 -4.23 17.96 -18.83
#